data_AF-A0A432IJ09-F1
#
_entry.id   AF-A0A432IJ09-F1
#
_cell.length_a   1.000
_cell.length_b   1.000
_cell.length_c   1.000
_cell.angle_alpha   90.00
_cell.angle_beta   90.00
_cell.angle_gamma   90.00
#
_symmetry.space_group_name_H-M   'P 1'
#
loop_
_entity.id
_entity.type
_entity.pdbx_description
1 polymer ?
#
loop_
_entity_poly.entity_id
_entity_poly.type
_entity_poly.pdbx_seq_one_letter_code
_entity_poly.pdbx_strand_id
1 'polypeptide(L)'
;MSFGGSVQSMITSMKNNSRSKRKSYFDRGGLYSKKQRKGSFFKKKATPEELEKIREKMLYQRKENRYRLLLILLLSAIFLIGLLWFLNSFSYTDIKGFFS
;
A
#
# COMPACT_ATOMS: atom_id res chain seq x y z
N MET A 1 4.99 27.71 -19.23
CA MET A 1 4.10 26.60 -18.79
C MET A 1 2.91 27.23 -18.08
N SER A 2 1.77 27.27 -18.77
CA SER A 2 0.62 28.15 -18.49
C SER A 2 -0.44 27.49 -17.59
N PHE A 3 -1.22 28.30 -16.89
CA PHE A 3 -2.45 27.98 -16.15
C PHE A 3 -3.39 27.00 -16.89
N GLY A 4 -3.37 26.99 -18.22
CA GLY A 4 -4.14 26.04 -19.03
C GLY A 4 -3.73 24.58 -18.85
N GLY A 5 -2.45 24.29 -18.60
CA GLY A 5 -1.95 22.92 -18.40
C GLY A 5 -2.35 22.34 -17.03
N SER A 6 -2.34 23.18 -15.98
CA SER A 6 -2.77 22.80 -14.63
C SER A 6 -4.29 22.60 -14.54
N VAL A 7 -5.07 23.41 -15.26
CA VAL A 7 -6.53 23.23 -15.31
C VAL A 7 -6.89 21.99 -16.14
N GLN A 8 -6.19 21.73 -17.24
CA GLN A 8 -6.43 20.54 -18.06
C GLN A 8 -6.07 19.24 -17.32
N SER A 9 -5.00 19.23 -16.52
CA SER A 9 -4.65 18.08 -15.68
C SER A 9 -5.69 17.87 -14.57
N MET A 10 -6.18 18.94 -13.96
CA MET A 10 -7.27 18.88 -12.98
C MET A 10 -8.57 18.32 -13.59
N ILE A 11 -8.99 18.81 -14.77
CA ILE A 11 -10.17 18.32 -15.49
C ILE A 11 -10.02 16.84 -15.83
N THR A 12 -8.82 16.42 -16.25
CA THR A 12 -8.53 15.03 -16.59
C THR A 12 -8.58 14.12 -15.34
N SER A 13 -8.03 14.57 -14.21
CA SER A 13 -8.12 13.87 -12.92
C SER A 13 -9.57 13.74 -12.44
N MET A 14 -10.37 14.79 -12.56
CA MET A 14 -11.80 14.74 -12.22
C MET A 14 -12.57 13.77 -13.15
N LYS A 15 -12.27 13.77 -14.46
CA LYS A 15 -12.89 12.86 -15.44
C LYS A 15 -12.48 11.39 -15.24
N ASN A 16 -11.26 11.15 -14.78
CA ASN A 16 -10.78 9.80 -14.49
C ASN A 16 -11.33 9.28 -13.15
N ASN A 17 -11.44 10.12 -12.13
CA ASN A 17 -12.09 9.75 -10.86
C ASN A 17 -13.61 9.59 -11.00
N SER A 18 -14.28 10.34 -11.87
CA SER A 18 -15.72 10.17 -12.11
C SER A 18 -16.10 8.86 -12.80
N ARG A 19 -15.14 8.15 -13.44
CA ARG A 19 -15.32 6.79 -13.96
C ARG A 19 -15.47 5.72 -12.86
N SER A 20 -15.27 6.06 -11.59
CA SER A 20 -15.57 5.17 -10.45
C SER A 20 -17.06 4.78 -10.34
N LYS A 21 -17.97 5.47 -11.07
CA LYS A 21 -19.37 5.06 -11.26
C LYS A 21 -19.58 3.91 -12.27
N ARG A 22 -18.53 3.36 -12.87
CA ARG A 22 -18.65 2.08 -13.61
C ARG A 22 -18.79 0.98 -12.58
N LYS A 23 -20.02 0.46 -12.44
CA LYS A 23 -20.45 -0.70 -11.65
C LYS A 23 -19.28 -1.37 -10.93
N SER A 24 -19.19 -1.14 -9.62
CA SER A 24 -18.32 -1.93 -8.75
C SER A 24 -18.49 -3.42 -9.10
N TYR A 25 -17.43 -4.22 -8.97
CA TYR A 25 -17.56 -5.68 -9.09
C TYR A 25 -18.65 -6.23 -8.14
N PHE A 26 -19.01 -5.46 -7.10
CA PHE A 26 -20.08 -5.71 -6.14
C PHE A 26 -21.44 -5.07 -6.49
N ASP A 27 -21.52 -4.14 -7.45
CA ASP A 27 -22.78 -3.52 -7.95
C ASP A 27 -23.51 -4.41 -8.98
N ARG A 28 -23.21 -5.71 -9.02
CA ARG A 28 -23.98 -6.69 -9.81
C ARG A 28 -25.27 -7.07 -9.09
N GLY A 29 -26.07 -6.08 -8.68
CA GLY A 29 -27.36 -6.23 -8.01
C GLY A 29 -28.48 -6.77 -8.91
N GLY A 30 -28.22 -7.83 -9.68
CA GLY A 30 -29.25 -8.42 -10.54
C GLY A 30 -28.82 -9.52 -11.51
N LEU A 31 -27.54 -9.94 -11.53
CA LEU A 31 -27.06 -11.00 -12.43
C LEU A 31 -26.93 -12.38 -11.78
N TYR A 32 -27.24 -12.51 -10.49
CA TYR A 32 -27.38 -13.82 -9.88
C TYR A 32 -28.75 -14.38 -10.21
N SER A 33 -28.80 -15.00 -11.39
CA SER A 33 -29.82 -15.97 -11.76
C SER A 33 -30.17 -16.85 -10.55
N LYS A 34 -31.47 -16.97 -10.33
CA LYS A 34 -32.21 -17.79 -9.35
C LYS A 34 -31.76 -19.28 -9.36
N LYS A 35 -30.50 -19.60 -9.06
CA LYS A 35 -30.01 -20.99 -8.90
C LYS A 35 -28.54 -21.02 -8.43
N GLN A 36 -28.29 -20.74 -7.16
CA GLN A 36 -27.19 -21.42 -6.48
C GLN A 36 -27.75 -22.11 -5.25
N ARG A 37 -27.84 -23.43 -5.38
CA ARG A 37 -28.16 -24.38 -4.33
C ARG A 37 -27.39 -23.97 -3.07
N LYS A 38 -28.10 -23.59 -2.01
CA LYS A 38 -27.59 -23.57 -0.63
C LYS A 38 -27.28 -25.01 -0.18
N GLY A 39 -26.31 -25.64 -0.82
CA GLY A 39 -25.98 -27.05 -0.70
C GLY A 39 -24.51 -27.24 -0.38
N SER A 40 -24.19 -27.30 0.92
CA SER A 40 -23.03 -28.00 1.49
C SER A 40 -21.59 -27.47 1.31
N PHE A 41 -21.34 -26.30 0.72
CA PHE A 41 -19.94 -25.84 0.59
C PHE A 41 -19.24 -25.45 1.91
N PHE A 42 -19.97 -25.34 3.03
CA PHE A 42 -19.40 -24.98 4.34
C PHE A 42 -19.42 -26.12 5.38
N LYS A 43 -19.61 -27.38 4.97
CA LYS A 43 -19.57 -28.53 5.91
C LYS A 43 -18.18 -29.08 6.20
N LYS A 44 -17.13 -28.61 5.52
CA LYS A 44 -15.75 -28.93 5.91
C LYS A 44 -15.24 -27.87 6.89
N LYS A 45 -15.56 -28.06 8.17
CA LYS A 45 -14.79 -27.42 9.24
C LYS A 45 -13.41 -28.08 9.23
N ALA A 46 -12.35 -27.27 9.13
CA ALA A 46 -10.99 -27.77 9.25
C ALA A 46 -10.86 -28.54 10.57
N THR A 47 -10.19 -29.69 10.54
CA THR A 47 -9.94 -30.47 11.76
C THR A 47 -9.08 -29.64 12.72
N PRO A 48 -9.15 -29.87 14.05
CA PRO A 48 -8.31 -29.13 15.00
C PRO A 48 -6.81 -29.20 14.63
N GLU A 49 -6.35 -30.34 14.11
CA GLU A 49 -4.99 -30.53 13.63
C GLU A 49 -4.64 -29.67 12.39
N GLU A 50 -5.59 -29.49 11.46
CA GLU A 50 -5.40 -28.61 10.30
C GLU A 50 -5.32 -27.14 10.74
N LEU A 51 -6.10 -26.74 11.73
CA LEU A 51 -6.06 -25.39 12.30
C LEU A 51 -4.74 -25.12 13.03
N GLU A 52 -4.19 -26.10 13.74
CA GLU A 52 -2.87 -26.00 14.38
C GLU A 52 -1.77 -25.84 13.33
N LYS A 53 -1.77 -26.66 12.28
CA LYS A 53 -0.81 -26.54 11.16
C LYS A 53 -0.89 -25.17 10.48
N ILE A 54 -2.10 -24.61 10.33
CA ILE A 54 -2.28 -23.26 9.77
C ILE A 54 -1.74 -22.19 10.74
N ARG A 55 -2.00 -22.33 12.05
CA ARG A 55 -1.46 -21.42 13.07
C ARG A 55 0.06 -21.42 13.10
N GLU A 56 0.68 -22.59 13.08
CA GLU A 56 2.15 -22.73 13.07
C GLU A 56 2.75 -22.11 11.82
N LYS A 57 2.19 -22.40 10.63
CA LYS A 57 2.63 -21.77 9.37
C LYS A 57 2.51 -20.25 9.41
N MET A 58 1.43 -19.72 9.97
CA MET A 58 1.25 -18.27 10.12
C MET A 58 2.27 -17.67 11.10
N LEU A 59 2.58 -18.34 12.20
CA LEU A 59 3.56 -17.86 13.19
C LEU A 59 4.98 -17.87 12.60
N TYR A 60 5.32 -18.89 11.82
CA TYR A 60 6.61 -18.98 11.14
C TYR A 60 6.80 -17.83 10.12
N GLN A 61 5.80 -17.61 9.24
CA GLN A 61 5.86 -16.53 8.24
C GLN A 61 5.91 -15.13 8.88
N ARG A 62 5.28 -14.94 10.05
CA ARG A 62 5.34 -13.67 10.79
C ARG A 62 6.75 -13.37 11.32
N LYS A 63 7.54 -14.39 11.68
CA LYS A 63 8.90 -14.19 12.17
C LYS A 63 9.83 -13.69 11.06
N GLU A 64 9.79 -14.30 9.88
CA GLU A 64 10.64 -13.90 8.75
C GLU A 64 10.32 -12.48 8.26
N ASN A 65 9.04 -12.12 8.17
CA ASN A 65 8.65 -10.78 7.73
C ASN A 65 9.04 -9.69 8.74
N ARG A 66 9.07 -9.99 10.04
CA ARG A 66 9.51 -9.03 11.07
C ARG A 66 10.98 -8.67 10.92
N TYR A 67 11.86 -9.65 10.70
CA TYR A 67 13.29 -9.37 10.51
C TYR A 67 13.55 -8.54 9.24
N ARG A 68 12.88 -8.87 8.13
CA ARG A 68 12.98 -8.08 6.89
C ARG A 68 12.50 -6.64 7.09
N LEU A 69 11.37 -6.44 7.76
CA LEU A 69 10.85 -5.11 8.06
C LEU A 69 11.79 -4.31 8.98
N LEU A 70 12.36 -4.95 10.00
CA LEU A 70 13.32 -4.30 10.89
C LEU A 70 14.60 -3.88 10.15
N LEU A 71 15.13 -4.71 9.25
CA LEU A 71 16.29 -4.36 8.43
C LEU A 71 16.00 -3.18 7.49
N ILE A 72 14.84 -3.20 6.82
CA ILE A 72 14.43 -2.10 5.93
C ILE A 72 14.25 -0.80 6.73
N LEU A 73 13.67 -0.88 7.93
CA LEU A 73 13.45 0.28 8.79
C LEU A 73 14.79 0.86 9.31
N LEU A 74 15.74 0.01 9.68
CA LEU A 74 17.08 0.46 10.08
C LEU A 74 17.82 1.14 8.92
N LEU A 75 17.79 0.53 7.73
CA LEU A 75 18.40 1.10 6.52
C LEU A 75 17.77 2.44 6.16
N SER A 76 16.44 2.55 6.21
CA SER A 76 15.75 3.80 5.88
C SER A 76 16.03 4.90 6.92
N ALA A 77 16.13 4.56 8.20
CA ALA A 77 16.50 5.51 9.25
C ALA A 77 17.92 6.06 9.06
N ILE A 78 18.90 5.19 8.80
CA ILE A 78 20.28 5.61 8.53
C ILE A 78 20.33 6.52 7.30
N PHE A 79 19.64 6.16 6.22
CA PHE A 79 19.58 6.96 5.00
C PHE A 79 18.99 8.35 5.26
N LEU A 80 17.89 8.45 6.01
CA LEU A 80 17.26 9.73 6.36
C LEU A 80 18.18 10.60 7.21
N ILE A 81 18.86 10.03 8.21
CA ILE A 81 19.81 10.76 9.06
C ILE A 81 20.97 11.30 8.22
N GLY A 82 21.52 10.46 7.33
CA GLY A 82 22.59 10.88 6.42
C GLY A 82 22.14 12.00 5.47
N LEU A 83 20.93 11.91 4.93
CA LEU A 83 20.37 12.92 4.04
C LEU A 83 20.13 14.25 4.77
N LEU A 84 19.61 14.22 5.99
CA LEU A 84 19.46 15.43 6.82
C LEU A 84 20.81 16.07 7.14
N TRP A 85 21.82 15.27 7.49
CA TRP A 85 23.16 15.78 7.76
C TRP A 85 23.80 16.40 6.52
N PHE A 86 23.63 15.76 5.35
CA PHE A 86 24.09 16.27 4.07
C PHE A 86 23.43 17.61 3.70
N LEU A 87 22.10 17.70 3.79
CA LEU A 87 21.36 18.94 3.52
C LEU A 87 21.75 20.08 4.47
N ASN A 88 21.96 19.76 5.74
CA ASN A 88 22.37 20.73 6.73
C ASN A 88 23.81 21.22 6.46
N SER A 89 24.73 20.30 6.18
CA SER A 89 26.12 20.63 5.80
C SER A 89 26.16 21.50 4.55
N PHE A 90 25.39 21.15 3.52
CA PHE A 90 25.28 21.93 2.28
C PHE A 90 24.75 23.35 2.53
N SER A 91 23.73 23.48 3.38
CA SER A 91 23.19 24.78 3.78
C SER A 91 24.21 25.62 4.57
N TYR A 92 25.01 25.00 5.44
CA TYR A 92 26.09 25.68 6.16
C TYR A 92 27.23 26.13 5.25
N THR A 93 27.59 25.34 4.22
CA THR A 93 28.63 25.72 3.25
C THR A 93 28.21 26.89 2.38
N ASP A 94 26.96 26.92 1.93
CA ASP A 94 26.44 28.03 1.11
C ASP A 94 26.36 29.35 1.89
N ILE A 95 25.94 29.31 3.16
CA ILE A 95 25.89 30.51 4.01
C ILE A 95 27.30 31.05 4.28
N LYS A 96 28.29 30.20 4.56
CA LYS A 96 29.67 30.65 4.81
C LYS A 96 30.36 31.18 3.55
N GLY A 97 30.06 30.63 2.38
CA GLY A 97 30.58 31.12 1.10
C GLY A 97 30.01 32.47 0.66
N PHE A 98 28.84 32.86 1.17
CA PHE A 98 28.23 34.16 0.89
C PHE A 98 28.75 35.30 1.78
N PHE A 99 29.30 34.98 2.96
CA PHE A 99 29.81 35.96 3.94
C PHE A 99 31.35 36.07 3.98
N SER A 100 32.07 35.42 3.06
CA SER A 100 33.52 35.56 2.86
C SER A 100 33.83 36.29 1.56
#